data_AF-A0A0F8P7Y5-F1
#
_entry.id   AF-A0A0F8P7Y5-F1
#
_cell.length_a   1.000
_cell.length_b   1.000
_cell.length_c   1.000
_cell.angle_alpha   90.00
_cell.angle_beta   90.00
_cell.angle_gamma   90.00
#
_symmetry.space_group_name_H-M   'P 1'
#
loop_
_entity.id
_entity.type
_entity.pdbx_description
1 polymer ?
#
loop_
_entity_poly.entity_id
_entity_poly.type
_entity_poly.pdbx_seq_one_letter_code
_entity_poly.pdbx_strand_id
1 'polypeptide(L)'
;MDYIETWKEVIQRPSDFYRKMPTTGGYNEPLTFAAISYIIYGLLTGLFGRGMMRGMYGYGGITEFGFSTVLMTVIMAPIVGIISIFIGAAIFYIIYKVLGGTGSYEGTVRFISYASAVMALSWIPLIGWFFGLYEIYLYIVGGMIVHDVSMVKSAIAVLLPTFVVILLAIVAAMFVLSSVFSNIFI
;
A
#
# COMPACT_ATOMS: atom_id res chain seq x y z
N MET A 1 -9.14 -18.56 -7.42
CA MET A 1 -9.43 -17.12 -7.63
C MET A 1 -9.06 -16.73 -9.05
N ASP A 2 -9.98 -16.12 -9.81
CA ASP A 2 -9.66 -15.45 -11.07
C ASP A 2 -9.11 -14.05 -10.76
N TYR A 3 -7.84 -13.77 -11.10
CA TYR A 3 -7.20 -12.50 -10.79
C TYR A 3 -7.87 -11.30 -11.47
N ILE A 4 -8.21 -11.42 -12.75
CA ILE A 4 -8.72 -10.28 -13.52
C ILE A 4 -10.14 -9.94 -13.06
N GLU A 5 -10.97 -10.94 -12.82
CA GLU A 5 -12.33 -10.73 -12.31
C GLU A 5 -12.31 -10.12 -10.90
N THR A 6 -11.50 -10.68 -10.00
CA THR A 6 -11.34 -10.17 -8.63
C THR A 6 -10.84 -8.73 -8.65
N TRP A 7 -9.82 -8.45 -9.47
CA TRP A 7 -9.26 -7.11 -9.61
C TRP A 7 -10.30 -6.10 -10.12
N LYS A 8 -11.10 -6.48 -11.12
CA LYS A 8 -12.20 -5.64 -11.62
C LYS A 8 -13.24 -5.38 -10.54
N GLU A 9 -13.65 -6.39 -9.79
CA GLU A 9 -14.65 -6.22 -8.72
C GLU A 9 -14.12 -5.30 -7.61
N VAL A 10 -12.87 -5.47 -7.17
CA VAL A 10 -12.24 -4.59 -6.17
C VAL A 10 -12.18 -3.14 -6.66
N ILE A 11 -11.75 -2.90 -7.91
CA ILE A 11 -11.56 -1.55 -8.44
C ILE A 11 -12.89 -0.87 -8.82
N GLN A 12 -13.88 -1.63 -9.29
CA GLN A 12 -15.13 -1.04 -9.81
C GLN A 12 -16.28 -1.08 -8.80
N ARG A 13 -16.29 -2.07 -7.91
CA ARG A 13 -17.39 -2.31 -6.94
C ARG A 13 -16.85 -2.74 -5.57
N PRO A 14 -15.98 -1.93 -4.93
CA PRO A 14 -15.30 -2.32 -3.69
C PRO A 14 -16.25 -2.67 -2.55
N SER A 15 -17.34 -1.90 -2.38
CA SER A 15 -18.33 -2.17 -1.34
C SER A 15 -19.01 -3.54 -1.52
N ASP A 16 -19.31 -3.93 -2.75
CA ASP A 16 -19.91 -5.24 -3.04
C ASP A 16 -18.90 -6.37 -2.81
N PHE A 17 -17.67 -6.16 -3.27
CA PHE A 17 -16.57 -7.11 -3.08
C PHE A 17 -16.32 -7.38 -1.59
N TYR A 18 -16.11 -6.34 -0.79
CA TYR A 18 -15.79 -6.47 0.63
C TYR A 18 -16.94 -7.05 1.47
N ARG A 19 -18.20 -6.92 1.02
CA ARG A 19 -19.35 -7.57 1.68
C ARG A 19 -19.41 -9.07 1.42
N LYS A 20 -18.95 -9.53 0.25
CA LYS A 20 -19.01 -10.94 -0.15
C LYS A 20 -17.75 -11.72 0.23
N MET A 21 -16.60 -11.06 0.29
CA MET A 21 -15.34 -11.74 0.53
C MET A 21 -15.40 -12.49 1.89
N PRO A 22 -14.89 -13.73 1.97
CA PRO A 22 -14.79 -14.39 3.27
C PRO A 22 -13.86 -13.60 4.20
N THR A 23 -14.20 -13.52 5.48
CA THR A 23 -13.36 -12.87 6.52
C THR A 23 -12.47 -13.85 7.29
N THR A 24 -12.62 -15.15 7.00
CA THR A 24 -11.86 -16.28 7.56
C THR A 24 -11.57 -17.31 6.47
N GLY A 25 -10.69 -18.29 6.74
CA GLY A 25 -10.30 -19.35 5.80
C GLY A 25 -8.83 -19.34 5.39
N GLY A 26 -7.99 -18.57 6.09
CA GLY A 26 -6.55 -18.47 5.89
C GLY A 26 -6.13 -17.34 4.96
N TYR A 27 -4.83 -17.22 4.74
CA TYR A 27 -4.23 -16.08 4.02
C TYR A 27 -3.86 -16.38 2.56
N ASN A 28 -4.05 -17.61 2.09
CA ASN A 28 -3.53 -18.03 0.78
C ASN A 28 -4.11 -17.22 -0.38
N GLU A 29 -5.44 -17.13 -0.49
CA GLU A 29 -6.10 -16.38 -1.55
C GLU A 29 -5.78 -14.87 -1.54
N PRO A 30 -5.97 -14.13 -0.42
CA PRO A 30 -5.67 -12.71 -0.39
C PRO A 30 -4.19 -12.40 -0.64
N LEU A 31 -3.26 -13.18 -0.07
CA LEU A 31 -1.82 -12.95 -0.28
C LEU A 31 -1.37 -13.34 -1.69
N THR A 32 -2.01 -14.34 -2.31
CA THR A 32 -1.75 -14.66 -3.73
C THR A 32 -2.19 -13.51 -4.63
N PHE A 33 -3.38 -12.93 -4.37
CA PHE A 33 -3.84 -11.73 -5.08
C PHE A 33 -2.81 -10.60 -4.93
N ALA A 34 -2.39 -10.30 -3.69
CA ALA A 34 -1.44 -9.24 -3.42
C ALA A 34 -0.08 -9.47 -4.08
N ALA A 35 0.45 -10.69 -4.00
CA ALA A 35 1.71 -11.06 -4.64
C ALA A 35 1.65 -10.80 -6.16
N ILE A 36 0.57 -11.20 -6.83
CA ILE A 36 0.37 -10.95 -8.26
C ILE A 36 0.32 -9.45 -8.54
N SER A 37 -0.43 -8.66 -7.75
CA SER A 37 -0.49 -7.20 -7.92
C SER A 37 0.87 -6.53 -7.74
N TYR A 38 1.68 -6.94 -6.77
CA TYR A 38 3.04 -6.41 -6.56
C TYR A 38 4.03 -6.85 -7.64
N ILE A 39 3.91 -8.07 -8.16
CA ILE A 39 4.72 -8.53 -9.30
C ILE A 39 4.39 -7.70 -10.54
N ILE A 40 3.11 -7.48 -10.83
CA ILE A 40 2.67 -6.62 -11.94
C ILE A 40 3.25 -5.22 -11.78
N TYR A 41 3.14 -4.64 -10.57
CA TYR A 41 3.73 -3.35 -10.27
C TYR A 41 5.24 -3.32 -10.51
N GLY A 42 5.98 -4.29 -9.97
CA GLY A 42 7.44 -4.36 -10.15
C GLY A 42 7.86 -4.52 -11.61
N LEU A 43 7.13 -5.33 -12.39
CA LEU A 43 7.37 -5.51 -13.82
C LEU A 43 7.12 -4.21 -14.59
N LEU A 44 5.97 -3.58 -14.38
CA LEU A 44 5.58 -2.38 -15.14
C LEU A 44 6.42 -1.16 -14.72
N THR A 45 6.72 -0.99 -13.44
CA THR A 45 7.66 0.04 -12.98
C THR A 45 9.08 -0.22 -13.49
N GLY A 46 9.52 -1.47 -13.61
CA GLY A 46 10.81 -1.79 -14.20
C GLY A 46 10.89 -1.50 -15.70
N LEU A 47 9.85 -1.84 -16.45
CA LEU A 47 9.77 -1.64 -17.91
C LEU A 47 9.53 -0.16 -18.29
N PHE A 48 8.71 0.55 -17.52
CA PHE A 48 8.30 1.93 -17.80
C PHE A 48 8.92 2.95 -16.84
N GLY A 49 9.86 2.53 -16.00
CA GLY A 49 10.54 3.40 -15.04
C GLY A 49 11.44 4.44 -15.72
N ARG A 50 11.71 5.54 -14.99
CA ARG A 50 12.53 6.66 -15.48
C ARG A 50 13.91 6.25 -16.01
N GLY A 51 14.46 5.12 -15.53
CA GLY A 51 15.73 4.56 -16.00
C GLY A 51 15.70 4.05 -17.45
N MET A 52 14.68 3.28 -17.83
CA MET A 52 14.53 2.75 -19.18
C MET A 52 14.16 3.86 -20.18
N MET A 53 13.29 4.81 -19.78
CA MET A 53 13.00 6.01 -20.58
C MET A 53 14.26 6.89 -20.78
N ARG A 54 15.03 7.22 -19.73
CA ARG A 54 16.28 7.99 -19.87
C ARG A 54 17.31 7.30 -20.76
N GLY A 55 17.42 5.97 -20.67
CA GLY A 55 18.30 5.17 -21.54
C GLY A 55 17.88 5.23 -23.01
N MET A 56 16.57 5.24 -23.30
CA MET A 56 16.01 5.36 -24.65
C MET A 56 16.23 6.75 -25.28
N TYR A 57 16.20 7.81 -24.47
CA TYR A 57 16.43 9.19 -24.91
C TYR A 57 17.91 9.62 -24.86
N GLY A 58 18.85 8.68 -24.69
CA GLY A 58 20.29 8.94 -24.72
C GLY A 58 20.82 9.77 -23.55
N TYR A 59 20.05 9.91 -22.47
CA TYR A 59 20.37 10.78 -21.33
C TYR A 59 20.91 10.02 -20.11
N GLY A 60 21.21 8.73 -20.25
CA GLY A 60 21.73 7.88 -19.17
C GLY A 60 22.84 6.96 -19.65
N GLY A 61 23.97 6.95 -18.93
CA GLY A 61 25.00 5.95 -19.13
C GLY A 61 24.44 4.54 -18.93
N ILE A 62 25.02 3.58 -19.65
CA ILE A 62 24.62 2.16 -19.75
C ILE A 62 24.65 1.45 -18.36
N THR A 63 25.14 2.11 -17.32
CA THR A 63 25.46 1.54 -16.01
C THR A 63 24.44 1.80 -14.88
N GLU A 64 23.43 2.66 -15.04
CA GLU A 64 22.63 3.10 -13.87
C GLU A 64 21.23 2.48 -13.74
N PHE A 65 20.68 1.83 -14.76
CA PHE A 65 19.35 1.18 -14.70
C PHE A 65 19.29 -0.03 -15.64
N GLY A 66 19.99 -1.10 -15.28
CA GLY A 66 20.04 -2.34 -16.04
C GLY A 66 18.88 -3.31 -15.76
N PHE A 67 18.81 -4.39 -16.54
CA PHE A 67 17.92 -5.55 -16.34
C PHE A 67 17.96 -6.10 -14.90
N SER A 68 19.12 -6.02 -14.24
CA SER A 68 19.31 -6.42 -12.83
C SER A 68 18.43 -5.62 -11.86
N THR A 69 18.28 -4.32 -12.06
CA THR A 69 17.41 -3.45 -11.23
C THR A 69 15.93 -3.79 -11.38
N VAL A 70 15.50 -4.14 -12.60
CA VAL A 70 14.13 -4.60 -12.88
C VAL A 70 13.87 -5.92 -12.16
N LEU A 71 14.77 -6.90 -12.33
CA LEU A 71 14.66 -8.20 -11.65
C LEU A 71 14.60 -8.05 -10.12
N MET A 72 15.47 -7.22 -9.55
CA MET A 72 15.46 -6.94 -8.11
C MET A 72 14.13 -6.34 -7.66
N THR A 73 13.57 -5.38 -8.41
CA THR A 73 12.29 -4.75 -8.07
C THR A 73 11.13 -5.76 -8.13
N VAL A 74 11.10 -6.61 -9.15
CA VAL A 74 10.06 -7.65 -9.33
C VAL A 74 10.09 -8.67 -8.19
N ILE A 75 11.28 -9.04 -7.71
CA ILE A 75 11.44 -9.99 -6.61
C ILE A 75 11.15 -9.33 -5.25
N MET A 76 11.64 -8.12 -5.03
CA MET A 76 11.53 -7.44 -3.73
C MET A 76 10.13 -6.86 -3.47
N ALA A 77 9.42 -6.40 -4.52
CA ALA A 77 8.10 -5.79 -4.38
C ALA A 77 7.08 -6.69 -3.63
N PRO A 78 6.86 -7.97 -4.01
CA PRO A 78 5.93 -8.83 -3.28
C PRO A 78 6.42 -9.15 -1.87
N ILE A 79 7.73 -9.28 -1.64
CA ILE A 79 8.28 -9.57 -0.30
C ILE A 79 8.00 -8.39 0.65
N VAL A 80 8.41 -7.19 0.25
CA VAL A 80 8.20 -5.97 1.05
C VAL A 80 6.71 -5.68 1.18
N GLY A 81 5.93 -5.87 0.12
CA GLY A 81 4.49 -5.67 0.11
C GLY A 81 3.77 -6.58 1.11
N ILE A 82 4.05 -7.89 1.09
CA ILE A 82 3.44 -8.84 2.03
C ILE A 82 3.83 -8.53 3.48
N ILE A 83 5.09 -8.22 3.75
CA ILE A 83 5.53 -7.81 5.10
C ILE A 83 4.76 -6.55 5.54
N SER A 84 4.64 -5.57 4.65
CA SER A 84 3.90 -4.33 4.90
C SER A 84 2.42 -4.59 5.17
N ILE A 85 1.79 -5.55 4.48
CA ILE A 85 0.41 -5.96 4.72
C ILE A 85 0.24 -6.46 6.15
N PHE A 86 1.11 -7.36 6.63
CA PHE A 86 0.98 -7.90 7.99
C PHE A 86 1.20 -6.84 9.08
N ILE A 87 2.19 -5.95 8.88
CA ILE A 87 2.46 -4.83 9.80
C ILE A 87 1.28 -3.84 9.79
N GLY A 88 0.84 -3.42 8.61
CA GLY A 88 -0.30 -2.52 8.44
C GLY A 88 -1.58 -3.09 9.02
N ALA A 89 -1.83 -4.39 8.79
CA ALA A 89 -2.95 -5.09 9.39
C ALA A 89 -2.88 -5.10 10.92
N ALA A 90 -1.69 -5.22 11.52
CA ALA A 90 -1.57 -5.25 12.97
C ALA A 90 -1.93 -3.88 13.57
N ILE A 91 -1.43 -2.82 12.96
CA ILE A 91 -1.74 -1.43 13.34
C ILE A 91 -3.24 -1.17 13.18
N PHE A 92 -3.80 -1.42 11.99
CA PHE A 92 -5.21 -1.17 11.73
C PHE A 92 -6.11 -2.01 12.64
N TYR A 93 -5.81 -3.30 12.80
CA TYR A 93 -6.57 -4.18 13.68
C TYR A 93 -6.66 -3.62 15.10
N ILE A 94 -5.53 -3.20 15.69
CA ILE A 94 -5.53 -2.61 17.05
C ILE A 94 -6.40 -1.35 17.10
N ILE A 95 -6.27 -0.45 16.12
CA ILE A 95 -7.06 0.79 16.10
C ILE A 95 -8.56 0.49 15.94
N TYR A 96 -8.92 -0.43 15.04
CA TYR A 96 -10.32 -0.86 14.90
C TYR A 96 -10.85 -1.47 16.20
N LYS A 97 -10.08 -2.31 16.90
CA LYS A 97 -10.48 -2.85 18.21
C LYS A 97 -10.76 -1.74 19.23
N VAL A 98 -9.92 -0.71 19.30
CA VAL A 98 -10.12 0.45 20.18
C VAL A 98 -11.38 1.25 19.79
N LEU A 99 -11.69 1.34 18.49
CA LEU A 99 -12.87 2.04 17.98
C LEU A 99 -14.17 1.22 18.09
N GLY A 100 -14.11 0.02 18.69
CA GLY A 100 -15.25 -0.87 18.91
C GLY A 100 -15.52 -1.84 17.75
N GLY A 101 -14.57 -2.03 16.85
CA GLY A 101 -14.69 -2.95 15.71
C GLY A 101 -14.74 -4.42 16.13
N THR A 102 -15.57 -5.18 15.42
CA THR A 102 -15.83 -6.61 15.67
C THR A 102 -15.04 -7.53 14.73
N GLY A 103 -14.37 -6.96 13.73
CA GLY A 103 -13.60 -7.70 12.74
C GLY A 103 -12.36 -8.39 13.32
N SER A 104 -11.86 -9.39 12.58
CA SER A 104 -10.68 -10.16 12.95
C SER A 104 -9.39 -9.57 12.36
N TYR A 105 -8.25 -9.96 12.91
CA TYR A 105 -6.95 -9.67 12.29
C TYR A 105 -6.87 -10.27 10.88
N GLU A 106 -7.39 -11.49 10.69
CA GLU A 106 -7.45 -12.14 9.38
C GLU A 106 -8.27 -11.32 8.37
N GLY A 107 -9.46 -10.85 8.76
CA GLY A 107 -10.25 -9.96 7.92
C GLY A 107 -9.52 -8.68 7.56
N THR A 108 -8.68 -8.17 8.48
CA THR A 108 -7.84 -6.99 8.25
C THR A 108 -6.76 -7.26 7.19
N VAL A 109 -6.01 -8.35 7.35
CA VAL A 109 -5.02 -8.79 6.34
C VAL A 109 -5.69 -8.99 4.98
N ARG A 110 -6.86 -9.62 4.95
CA ARG A 110 -7.65 -9.88 3.73
C ARG A 110 -7.99 -8.59 2.99
N PHE A 111 -8.64 -7.62 3.65
CA PHE A 111 -9.04 -6.40 2.93
C PHE A 111 -7.84 -5.58 2.47
N ILE A 112 -6.76 -5.53 3.26
CA ILE A 112 -5.54 -4.82 2.86
C ILE A 112 -4.91 -5.50 1.64
N SER A 113 -4.86 -6.83 1.64
CA SER A 113 -4.31 -7.59 0.52
C SER A 113 -5.11 -7.36 -0.77
N TYR A 114 -6.44 -7.28 -0.72
CA TYR A 114 -7.22 -6.99 -1.92
C TYR A 114 -7.09 -5.53 -2.36
N ALA A 115 -6.92 -4.58 -1.43
CA ALA A 115 -6.68 -3.18 -1.79
C ALA A 115 -5.39 -2.99 -2.61
N SER A 116 -4.44 -3.92 -2.56
CA SER A 116 -3.26 -3.91 -3.45
C SER A 116 -3.61 -4.00 -4.93
N ALA A 117 -4.89 -4.21 -5.30
CA ALA A 117 -5.38 -4.11 -6.67
C ALA A 117 -4.91 -2.83 -7.37
N VAL A 118 -4.80 -1.73 -6.61
CA VAL A 118 -4.31 -0.43 -7.12
C VAL A 118 -2.89 -0.51 -7.69
N MET A 119 -2.07 -1.44 -7.21
CA MET A 119 -0.66 -1.60 -7.63
C MET A 119 -0.54 -1.92 -9.13
N ALA A 120 -1.55 -2.55 -9.73
CA ALA A 120 -1.60 -2.79 -11.17
C ALA A 120 -1.67 -1.50 -12.01
N LEU A 121 -2.05 -0.37 -11.41
CA LEU A 121 -2.22 0.94 -12.06
C LEU A 121 -1.26 2.01 -11.51
N SER A 122 -0.71 1.82 -10.30
CA SER A 122 0.17 2.79 -9.64
C SER A 122 1.49 3.07 -10.34
N TRP A 123 1.89 2.24 -11.32
CA TRP A 123 3.12 2.45 -12.12
C TRP A 123 2.99 3.59 -13.15
N ILE A 124 1.77 4.01 -13.49
CA ILE A 124 1.54 4.97 -14.58
C ILE A 124 2.09 6.35 -14.18
N PRO A 125 3.00 6.94 -14.97
CA PRO A 125 3.54 8.27 -14.68
C PRO A 125 2.44 9.33 -14.55
N LEU A 126 2.68 10.34 -13.70
CA LEU A 126 1.80 11.48 -13.44
C LEU A 126 0.45 11.18 -12.79
N ILE A 127 -0.13 9.99 -12.98
CA ILE A 127 -1.43 9.61 -12.40
C ILE A 127 -1.35 8.52 -11.33
N GLY A 128 -0.20 7.86 -11.18
CA GLY A 128 0.02 6.82 -10.18
C GLY A 128 -0.35 7.22 -8.74
N TRP A 129 -0.16 8.50 -8.39
CA TRP A 129 -0.51 9.03 -7.07
C TRP A 129 -2.03 9.08 -6.80
N PHE A 130 -2.87 9.22 -7.83
CA PHE A 130 -4.33 9.12 -7.67
C PHE A 130 -4.74 7.72 -7.21
N PHE A 131 -4.03 6.68 -7.66
CA PHE A 131 -4.29 5.31 -7.22
C PHE A 131 -3.90 5.08 -5.76
N GLY A 132 -2.90 5.81 -5.24
CA GLY A 132 -2.62 5.83 -3.80
C GLY A 132 -3.76 6.46 -2.98
N LEU A 133 -4.40 7.51 -3.48
CA LEU A 133 -5.60 8.07 -2.84
C LEU A 133 -6.78 7.09 -2.90
N TYR A 134 -6.92 6.37 -4.01
CA TYR A 134 -7.95 5.34 -4.14
C TYR A 134 -7.70 4.14 -3.22
N GLU A 135 -6.44 3.77 -2.97
CA GLU A 135 -6.08 2.73 -2.00
C GLU A 135 -6.52 3.11 -0.59
N ILE A 136 -6.35 4.38 -0.18
CA ILE A 136 -6.87 4.89 1.09
C ILE A 136 -8.38 4.69 1.16
N TYR A 137 -9.10 5.03 0.08
CA TYR A 137 -10.55 4.78 0.00
C TYR A 137 -10.89 3.28 0.14
N LEU A 138 -10.14 2.39 -0.52
CA LEU A 138 -10.33 0.93 -0.40
C LEU A 138 -10.10 0.44 1.02
N TYR A 139 -9.08 0.93 1.73
CA TYR A 139 -8.86 0.61 3.14
C TYR A 139 -10.01 1.10 4.02
N ILE A 140 -10.53 2.31 3.78
CA ILE A 140 -11.66 2.86 4.54
C ILE A 140 -12.91 2.01 4.34
N VAL A 141 -13.26 1.67 3.09
CA VAL A 141 -14.45 0.85 2.79
C VAL A 141 -14.28 -0.58 3.31
N GLY A 142 -13.12 -1.20 3.08
CA GLY A 142 -12.81 -2.54 3.53
C GLY A 142 -12.86 -2.64 5.05
N GLY A 143 -12.22 -1.73 5.77
CA GLY A 143 -12.25 -1.71 7.23
C GLY A 143 -13.63 -1.36 7.80
N MET A 144 -14.41 -0.49 7.15
CA MET A 144 -15.79 -0.18 7.57
C MET A 144 -16.65 -1.45 7.58
N ILE A 145 -16.57 -2.24 6.50
CA ILE A 145 -17.37 -3.46 6.31
C ILE A 145 -16.85 -4.60 7.18
N VAL A 146 -15.54 -4.84 7.19
CA VAL A 146 -14.93 -5.97 7.91
C VAL A 146 -15.02 -5.81 9.42
N HIS A 147 -14.88 -4.58 9.92
CA HIS A 147 -14.93 -4.30 11.36
C HIS A 147 -16.31 -3.86 11.87
N ASP A 148 -17.30 -3.76 10.98
CA ASP A 148 -18.66 -3.29 11.30
C ASP A 148 -18.64 -1.98 12.09
N VAL A 149 -17.95 -0.99 11.53
CA VAL A 149 -17.85 0.36 12.11
C VAL A 149 -18.38 1.40 11.15
N SER A 150 -18.69 2.60 11.63
CA SER A 150 -19.07 3.71 10.76
C SER A 150 -17.90 4.11 9.84
N MET A 151 -18.21 4.67 8.67
CA MET A 151 -17.20 5.16 7.72
C MET A 151 -16.22 6.15 8.36
N VAL A 152 -16.71 7.01 9.27
CA VAL A 152 -15.88 7.98 10.01
C VAL A 152 -14.88 7.26 10.92
N LYS A 153 -15.30 6.24 11.67
CA LYS A 153 -14.38 5.43 12.50
C LYS A 153 -13.35 4.73 11.64
N SER A 154 -13.76 4.21 10.49
CA SER A 154 -12.83 3.57 9.55
C SER A 154 -11.82 4.57 8.96
N ALA A 155 -12.25 5.77 8.60
CA ALA A 155 -11.36 6.84 8.15
C ALA A 155 -10.35 7.24 9.23
N ILE A 156 -10.78 7.33 10.49
CA ILE A 156 -9.86 7.56 11.63
C ILE A 156 -8.85 6.42 11.72
N ALA A 157 -9.27 5.16 11.65
CA ALA A 157 -8.36 4.02 11.74
C ALA A 157 -7.28 4.01 10.67
N VAL A 158 -7.65 4.36 9.43
CA VAL A 158 -6.73 4.37 8.28
C VAL A 158 -5.81 5.59 8.29
N LEU A 159 -6.32 6.78 8.64
CA LEU A 159 -5.54 8.03 8.55
C LEU A 159 -4.68 8.29 9.79
N LEU A 160 -5.07 7.80 10.96
CA LEU A 160 -4.38 8.05 12.23
C LEU A 160 -2.89 7.66 12.18
N PRO A 161 -2.49 6.46 11.69
CA PRO A 161 -1.07 6.10 11.62
C PRO A 161 -0.24 7.07 10.79
N THR A 162 -0.78 7.52 9.65
CA THR A 162 -0.11 8.49 8.77
C THR A 162 0.08 9.83 9.48
N PHE A 163 -0.94 10.33 10.19
CA PHE A 163 -0.82 11.55 10.98
C PHE A 163 0.23 11.43 12.09
N VAL A 164 0.29 10.29 12.79
CA VAL A 164 1.29 10.05 13.83
C VAL A 164 2.71 10.04 13.25
N VAL A 165 2.94 9.37 12.12
CA VAL A 165 4.25 9.33 11.47
C VAL A 165 4.69 10.72 11.01
N ILE A 166 3.79 11.51 10.41
CA ILE A 166 4.08 12.89 9.99
C ILE A 166 4.45 13.76 11.19
N LEU A 167 3.69 13.67 12.28
CA LEU A 167 3.98 14.42 13.51
C LEU A 167 5.35 14.07 14.09
N LEU A 168 5.68 12.78 14.18
CA LEU A 168 6.98 12.33 14.67
C LEU A 168 8.14 12.81 13.77
N ALA A 169 7.95 12.79 12.45
CA ALA A 169 8.94 13.30 11.50
C ALA A 169 9.19 14.80 11.67
N ILE A 170 8.13 15.60 11.88
CA ILE A 170 8.26 17.04 12.16
C ILE A 170 9.03 17.27 13.45
N VAL A 171 8.68 16.56 14.52
CA VAL A 171 9.36 16.66 15.82
C VAL A 171 10.84 16.31 15.69
N ALA A 172 11.17 15.20 15.02
CA ALA A 172 12.55 14.81 14.77
C ALA A 172 13.32 15.86 13.95
N ALA A 173 12.72 16.41 12.90
CA ALA A 173 13.31 17.47 12.10
C ALA A 173 13.60 18.73 12.93
N MET A 174 12.68 19.12 13.82
CA MET A 174 12.89 20.25 14.74
C MET A 174 14.06 20.01 15.70
N PHE A 175 14.20 18.80 16.25
CA PHE A 175 15.35 18.43 17.10
C PHE A 175 16.68 18.46 16.32
N VAL A 176 16.68 17.96 15.08
CA VAL A 176 17.88 18.01 14.23
C VAL A 176 18.23 19.47 13.92
N LEU A 177 17.26 20.29 13.52
CA LEU A 177 17.49 21.72 13.25
C LEU A 177 18.04 22.44 14.47
N SER A 178 17.45 22.27 15.66
CA SER A 178 17.95 22.94 16.87
C SER A 178 19.38 22.52 17.21
N SER A 179 19.73 21.24 17.04
CA SER A 179 21.09 20.75 17.26
C SER A 179 22.10 21.39 16.27
N VAL A 180 21.73 21.51 15.00
CA VAL A 180 22.58 22.16 13.98
C VAL A 180 22.75 23.64 14.29
N PHE A 181 21.67 24.35 14.63
CA PHE A 181 21.74 25.75 15.05
C PHE A 181 22.67 25.92 16.27
N SER A 182 22.56 25.08 17.30
CA SER A 182 23.44 25.18 18.47
C SER A 182 24.92 24.98 18.17
N ASN A 183 25.27 24.15 17.18
CA ASN A 183 26.66 23.90 16.78
C ASN A 183 27.27 24.97 15.86
N ILE A 184 26.45 25.82 15.23
CA ILE A 184 26.93 26.91 14.36
C ILE A 184 27.20 28.20 15.15
N PHE A 185 26.46 28.42 16.24
CA PHE A 185 26.47 29.67 17.01
C PHE A 185 27.16 29.57 18.38
N ILE A 186 27.84 28.46 18.66
CA ILE A 186 28.77 28.26 19.78
C ILE A 186 30.15 27.97 19.18
#